data_AF-A0A7V6LAX7-F1
#
_entry.id   AF-A0A7V6LAX7-F1
#
_cell.length_a   1.000
_cell.length_b   1.000
_cell.length_c   1.000
_cell.angle_alpha   90.00
_cell.angle_beta   90.00
_cell.angle_gamma   90.00
#
_symmetry.space_group_name_H-M   'P 1'
#
loop_
_entity.id
_entity.type
_entity.pdbx_description
1 polymer ?
#
loop_
_entity_poly.entity_id
_entity_poly.type
_entity_poly.pdbx_seq_one_letter_code
_entity_poly.pdbx_strand_id
1 'polypeptide(L)'
;MKKLFVTILALSMMLSTAAFAAGESPEELEARKQVPATAVLTSTDSDGNTTDYYYKDKVSKTNYKVSVSKEPLQVISTASRVAGNKGGRAVVLSQQQAEDMAKEYYAGANVLGSFVRKNDDRFEYLVLFDIGDGRLYRSSLNAENGKLIGTGVKFSSATEGEIALFEAAENAKALRPDSHIMDIELENENGKRVYEIKLWENNKEVEIKLDAATGQLVEQDDTKEAKAVPASNYKEGVELSNIDDDDDDLYDFDDDDYDEDDNDDDYDDNDDNDDDEDDDNDNDNDDDDNDDDSDDDDDDDDDDDDDGDDD
;
A
#
# COMPACT_ATOMS: atom_id res chain seq x y z
N MET A 1 0.18 -13.95 32.43
CA MET A 1 1.64 -14.11 32.58
C MET A 1 2.30 -12.97 31.83
N LYS A 2 3.27 -12.31 32.48
CA LYS A 2 4.28 -11.36 31.98
C LYS A 2 3.86 -10.33 30.91
N LYS A 3 3.65 -9.10 31.41
CA LYS A 3 3.79 -7.83 30.69
C LYS A 3 5.13 -7.83 29.93
N LEU A 4 5.11 -7.71 28.61
CA LEU A 4 6.28 -7.39 27.79
C LEU A 4 5.90 -6.31 26.79
N PHE A 5 6.50 -5.14 27.00
CA PHE A 5 6.79 -4.08 26.02
C PHE A 5 5.69 -3.76 25.01
N VAL A 6 4.66 -3.04 25.46
CA VAL A 6 3.93 -2.12 24.58
C VAL A 6 4.85 -0.91 24.42
N THR A 7 5.70 -0.92 23.40
CA THR A 7 6.19 0.32 22.83
C THR A 7 4.94 0.95 22.23
N ILE A 8 4.39 1.94 22.92
CA ILE A 8 3.24 2.70 22.46
C ILE A 8 3.71 3.37 21.16
N LEU A 9 3.40 2.74 20.02
CA LEU A 9 3.41 3.35 18.70
C LEU A 9 2.17 4.24 18.61
N ALA A 10 1.99 5.10 19.62
CA ALA A 10 1.13 6.24 19.43
C ALA A 10 1.82 7.00 18.29
N LEU A 11 1.11 7.17 17.17
CA LEU A 11 1.23 8.39 16.40
C LEU A 11 0.93 9.54 17.37
N SER A 12 1.87 9.84 18.26
CA SER A 12 1.78 10.98 19.12
C SER A 12 1.93 12.13 18.16
N MET A 13 0.85 12.87 17.93
CA MET A 13 0.90 14.27 17.51
C MET A 13 1.61 15.09 18.60
N MET A 14 2.80 14.69 19.03
CA MET A 14 3.69 15.61 19.69
C MET A 14 4.02 16.65 18.63
N LEU A 15 3.59 17.89 18.86
CA LEU A 15 4.13 19.04 18.15
C LEU A 15 5.66 18.98 18.31
N SER A 16 6.34 18.39 17.33
CA SER A 16 7.79 18.31 17.32
C SER A 16 8.29 19.71 17.03
N THR A 17 8.85 20.37 18.05
CA THR A 17 9.70 21.55 17.85
C THR A 17 11.09 21.13 17.34
N ALA A 18 11.15 20.17 16.42
CA ALA A 18 12.37 19.91 15.67
C ALA A 18 12.60 21.16 14.81
N ALA A 19 13.80 21.72 14.89
CA ALA A 19 14.19 22.82 14.04
C ALA A 19 14.10 22.33 12.58
N PHE A 20 13.09 22.79 11.85
CA PHE A 20 12.94 22.52 10.42
C PHE A 20 14.25 22.85 9.72
N ALA A 21 14.76 21.90 8.93
CA ALA A 21 15.89 22.18 8.09
C ALA A 21 15.46 23.28 7.10
N ALA A 22 16.30 24.31 6.91
CA ALA A 22 16.01 25.34 5.93
C ALA A 22 15.96 24.70 4.54
N GLY A 23 14.76 24.58 3.95
CA GLY A 23 14.55 24.00 2.62
C GLY A 23 13.41 22.98 2.49
N GLU A 24 12.81 22.52 3.59
CA GLU A 24 11.68 21.56 3.55
C GLU A 24 10.43 22.16 2.89
N SER A 25 9.75 21.37 2.06
CA SER A 25 8.49 21.78 1.43
C SER A 25 7.32 21.73 2.42
N PRO A 26 6.20 22.45 2.19
CA PRO A 26 5.01 22.36 3.04
C PRO A 26 4.45 20.94 3.16
N GLU A 27 4.51 20.16 2.08
CA GLU A 27 4.08 18.76 2.03
C GLU A 27 4.94 17.88 2.93
N GLU A 28 6.26 18.02 2.83
CA GLU A 28 7.22 17.28 3.66
C GLU A 28 7.04 17.61 5.14
N LEU A 29 6.74 18.88 5.45
CA LEU A 29 6.42 19.31 6.80
C LEU A 29 5.16 18.62 7.36
N GLU A 30 4.09 18.50 6.57
CA GLU A 30 2.90 17.77 6.99
C GLU A 30 3.17 16.27 7.14
N ALA A 31 3.95 15.68 6.23
CA ALA A 31 4.38 14.29 6.32
C ALA A 31 5.21 14.02 7.57
N ARG A 32 6.13 14.93 7.93
CA ARG A 32 6.99 14.81 9.11
C ARG A 32 6.23 14.71 10.42
N LYS A 33 5.10 15.40 10.53
CA LYS A 33 4.24 15.36 11.73
C LYS A 33 3.57 14.01 11.95
N GLN A 34 3.52 13.14 10.93
CA GLN A 34 2.79 11.88 11.00
C GLN A 34 3.62 10.69 11.48
N VAL A 35 4.94 10.84 11.67
CA VAL A 35 5.80 9.73 12.11
C VAL A 35 6.65 10.15 13.31
N PRO A 36 7.27 9.20 14.04
CA PRO A 36 8.14 9.53 15.15
C PRO A 36 9.34 10.38 14.76
N ALA A 37 9.80 11.25 15.65
CA ALA A 37 11.00 12.08 15.45
C ALA A 37 12.29 11.26 15.25
N THR A 38 12.27 9.97 15.58
CA THR A 38 13.37 9.02 15.35
C THR A 38 13.41 8.47 13.92
N ALA A 39 12.31 8.58 13.18
CA ALA A 39 12.26 8.13 11.79
C ALA A 39 12.98 9.14 10.88
N VAL A 40 13.81 8.62 9.97
CA VAL A 40 14.60 9.41 9.03
C VAL A 40 14.02 9.26 7.62
N LEU A 41 13.92 10.36 6.86
CA LEU A 41 13.47 10.31 5.45
C LEU A 41 14.49 9.53 4.64
N THR A 42 14.02 8.52 3.90
CA THR A 42 14.88 7.66 3.06
C THR A 42 14.66 7.93 1.58
N SER A 43 13.41 8.12 1.17
CA SER A 43 13.05 8.40 -0.21
C SER A 43 11.77 9.21 -0.27
N THR A 44 11.58 9.85 -1.42
CA THR A 44 10.36 10.59 -1.76
C THR A 44 10.02 10.24 -3.19
N ASP A 45 8.76 9.90 -3.44
CA ASP A 45 8.22 9.72 -4.78
C ASP A 45 7.07 10.69 -5.00
N SER A 46 6.98 11.31 -6.16
CA SER A 46 5.99 12.34 -6.45
C SER A 46 5.35 12.07 -7.80
N ASP A 47 4.08 11.67 -7.78
CA ASP A 47 3.26 11.51 -8.96
C ASP A 47 2.10 12.51 -8.98
N GLY A 48 2.04 13.32 -10.03
CA GLY A 48 1.00 14.32 -10.23
C GLY A 48 0.79 15.23 -9.00
N ASN A 49 -0.39 15.12 -8.40
CA ASN A 49 -0.81 15.90 -7.24
C ASN A 49 -0.46 15.26 -5.89
N THR A 50 0.15 14.08 -5.88
CA THR A 50 0.48 13.34 -4.67
C THR A 50 2.00 13.21 -4.52
N THR A 51 2.48 13.27 -3.29
CA THR A 51 3.86 12.94 -2.92
C THR A 51 3.85 11.92 -1.80
N ASP A 52 4.54 10.80 -2.01
CA ASP A 52 4.80 9.77 -1.03
C ASP A 52 6.16 10.00 -0.38
N TYR A 53 6.18 10.07 0.94
CA TYR A 53 7.38 10.20 1.74
C TYR A 53 7.63 8.92 2.53
N TYR A 54 8.82 8.35 2.34
CA TYR A 54 9.22 7.10 2.97
C TYR A 54 10.21 7.39 4.10
N TYR A 55 9.96 6.82 5.27
CA TYR A 55 10.78 7.00 6.45
C TYR A 55 11.17 5.67 7.09
N LYS A 56 12.40 5.57 7.58
CA LYS A 56 12.91 4.40 8.32
C LYS A 56 13.24 4.80 9.75
N ASP A 57 12.63 4.17 10.74
CA ASP A 57 13.02 4.29 12.16
C ASP A 57 13.85 3.08 12.58
N LYS A 58 15.16 3.28 12.76
CA LYS A 58 16.10 2.23 13.21
C LYS A 58 15.86 1.81 14.66
N VAL A 59 15.27 2.66 15.50
CA VAL A 59 15.03 2.35 16.91
C VAL A 59 13.89 1.34 17.06
N SER A 60 12.77 1.59 16.37
CA SER A 60 11.60 0.73 16.40
C SER A 60 11.60 -0.35 15.32
N LYS A 61 12.58 -0.33 14.41
CA LYS A 61 12.61 -1.16 13.19
C LYS A 61 11.30 -1.07 12.40
N THR A 62 10.80 0.14 12.24
CA THR A 62 9.53 0.42 11.55
C THR A 62 9.74 1.33 10.35
N ASN A 63 9.24 0.92 9.20
CA ASN A 63 9.13 1.70 7.98
C ASN A 63 7.80 2.47 7.98
N TYR A 64 7.78 3.69 7.44
CA TYR A 64 6.58 4.54 7.34
C TYR A 64 6.45 5.14 5.95
N LYS A 65 5.23 5.15 5.41
CA LYS A 65 4.87 5.81 4.15
C LYS A 65 3.83 6.87 4.50
N VAL A 66 4.03 8.09 4.02
CA VAL A 66 3.07 9.17 4.22
C VAL A 66 2.78 9.81 2.87
N SER A 67 1.55 9.64 2.40
CA SER A 67 1.07 10.20 1.15
C SER A 67 0.42 11.55 1.39
N VAL A 68 0.84 12.58 0.65
CA VAL A 68 0.39 13.96 0.81
C VAL A 68 -0.05 14.53 -0.53
N SER A 69 -1.29 15.02 -0.59
CA SER A 69 -1.80 15.85 -1.69
C SER A 69 -1.17 17.24 -1.63
N LYS A 70 -0.76 17.77 -2.79
CA LYS A 70 -0.21 19.13 -2.96
C LYS A 70 -1.32 20.17 -3.00
N GLU A 71 -2.40 19.88 -3.73
CA GLU A 71 -3.53 20.80 -3.92
C GLU A 71 -4.88 20.07 -3.76
N PRO A 72 -5.63 20.29 -2.66
CA PRO A 72 -5.21 21.06 -1.47
C PRO A 72 -4.09 20.33 -0.72
N LEU A 73 -3.29 21.10 0.02
CA LEU A 73 -2.25 20.56 0.89
C LEU A 73 -2.90 19.72 2.01
N GLN A 74 -2.75 18.39 1.93
CA GLN A 74 -3.42 17.47 2.84
C GLN A 74 -2.68 16.12 2.91
N VAL A 75 -2.49 15.58 4.11
CA VAL A 75 -2.13 14.16 4.29
C VAL A 75 -3.33 13.29 3.89
N ILE A 76 -3.11 12.36 2.96
CA ILE A 76 -4.11 11.43 2.44
C ILE A 76 -4.09 10.13 3.26
N SER A 77 -2.89 9.59 3.47
CA SER A 77 -2.71 8.34 4.19
C SER A 77 -1.39 8.31 4.95
N THR A 78 -1.36 7.50 6.00
CA THR A 78 -0.12 7.12 6.68
C THR A 78 -0.12 5.62 6.89
N ALA A 79 1.02 5.00 6.66
CA ALA A 79 1.22 3.58 6.85
C ALA A 79 2.46 3.34 7.69
N SER A 80 2.47 2.25 8.45
CA SER A 80 3.69 1.76 9.09
C SER A 80 3.79 0.25 9.04
N ARG A 81 5.00 -0.27 8.85
CA ARG A 81 5.30 -1.70 8.85
C ARG A 81 6.50 -1.99 9.73
N VAL A 82 6.34 -2.90 10.67
CA VAL A 82 7.41 -3.30 11.59
C VAL A 82 8.19 -4.44 10.95
N ALA A 83 9.46 -4.19 10.63
CA ALA A 83 10.30 -5.16 9.93
C ALA A 83 10.43 -6.48 10.69
N GLY A 84 10.36 -7.57 9.93
CA GLY A 84 10.40 -8.94 10.45
C GLY A 84 9.12 -9.40 11.15
N ASN A 85 8.11 -8.54 11.34
CA ASN A 85 6.82 -8.96 11.87
C ASN A 85 5.94 -9.44 10.72
N LYS A 86 5.64 -10.74 10.71
CA LYS A 86 4.72 -11.36 9.75
C LYS A 86 3.52 -11.96 10.47
N GLY A 87 2.51 -12.39 9.72
CA GLY A 87 1.35 -13.11 10.26
C GLY A 87 1.71 -14.41 10.99
N GLY A 88 0.72 -14.98 11.68
CA GLY A 88 0.82 -16.26 12.40
C GLY A 88 0.70 -17.45 11.47
N ARG A 89 1.14 -18.65 11.90
CA ARG A 89 0.94 -19.87 11.09
C ARG A 89 -0.48 -20.44 11.20
N ALA A 90 -1.23 -19.95 12.18
CA ALA A 90 -2.63 -20.26 12.42
C ALA A 90 -3.30 -19.05 13.08
N VAL A 91 -4.63 -19.03 13.06
CA VAL A 91 -5.42 -18.08 13.84
C VAL A 91 -5.65 -18.67 15.23
N VAL A 92 -4.91 -18.17 16.22
CA VAL A 92 -5.00 -18.62 17.62
C VAL A 92 -5.71 -17.59 18.49
N LEU A 93 -5.54 -16.30 18.18
CA LEU A 93 -6.28 -15.25 18.86
C LEU A 93 -7.76 -15.32 18.51
N SER A 94 -8.60 -14.96 19.48
CA SER A 94 -10.00 -14.66 19.21
C SER A 94 -10.18 -13.24 18.69
N GLN A 95 -11.32 -12.99 18.02
CA GLN A 95 -11.75 -11.65 17.61
C GLN A 95 -11.60 -10.62 18.74
N GLN A 96 -12.15 -10.92 19.93
CA GLN A 96 -12.10 -9.98 21.06
C GLN A 96 -10.66 -9.67 21.50
N GLN A 97 -9.77 -10.66 21.49
CA GLN A 97 -8.37 -10.44 21.85
C GLN A 97 -7.66 -9.53 20.85
N ALA A 98 -7.88 -9.73 19.55
CA ALA A 98 -7.31 -8.87 18.51
C ALA A 98 -7.85 -7.43 18.61
N GLU A 99 -9.15 -7.27 18.82
CA GLU A 99 -9.78 -5.96 19.02
C GLU A 99 -9.29 -5.25 20.30
N ASP A 100 -9.11 -5.98 21.39
CA ASP A 100 -8.56 -5.42 22.63
C ASP A 100 -7.10 -4.99 22.45
N MET A 101 -6.30 -5.78 21.74
CA MET A 101 -4.91 -5.43 21.39
C MET A 101 -4.85 -4.16 20.52
N ALA A 102 -5.71 -4.02 19.52
CA ALA A 102 -5.78 -2.80 18.71
C ALA A 102 -6.09 -1.56 19.57
N LYS A 103 -7.00 -1.68 20.55
CA LYS A 103 -7.32 -0.60 21.51
C LYS A 103 -6.17 -0.26 22.46
N GLU A 104 -5.23 -1.17 22.71
CA GLU A 104 -4.03 -0.87 23.51
C GLU A 104 -3.10 0.10 22.77
N TYR A 105 -3.06 0.07 21.44
CA TYR A 105 -2.29 1.01 20.63
C TYR A 105 -2.98 2.37 20.50
N TYR A 106 -4.32 2.39 20.44
CA TYR A 106 -5.11 3.59 20.24
C TYR A 106 -6.19 3.74 21.32
N ALA A 107 -5.86 4.50 22.37
CA ALA A 107 -6.83 4.81 23.42
C ALA A 107 -8.04 5.56 22.83
N GLY A 108 -9.23 5.00 23.01
CA GLY A 108 -10.47 5.56 22.45
C GLY A 108 -10.92 4.93 21.14
N ALA A 109 -10.22 3.90 20.65
CA ALA A 109 -10.62 3.15 19.47
C ALA A 109 -12.04 2.55 19.59
N ASN A 110 -12.90 2.97 18.68
CA ASN A 110 -14.22 2.41 18.43
C ASN A 110 -14.13 1.49 17.21
N VAL A 111 -14.26 0.18 17.44
CA VAL A 111 -14.07 -0.83 16.38
C VAL A 111 -15.24 -0.78 15.41
N LEU A 112 -14.91 -0.62 14.13
CA LEU A 112 -15.84 -0.63 13.00
C LEU A 112 -15.96 -2.04 12.40
N GLY A 113 -14.84 -2.76 12.35
CA GLY A 113 -14.77 -4.11 11.80
C GLY A 113 -13.47 -4.81 12.17
N SER A 114 -13.50 -6.13 12.16
CA SER A 114 -12.31 -6.97 12.33
C SER A 114 -12.38 -8.15 11.37
N PHE A 115 -11.26 -8.46 10.73
CA PHE A 115 -11.17 -9.44 9.66
C PHE A 115 -9.96 -10.33 9.85
N VAL A 116 -10.04 -11.56 9.34
CA VAL A 116 -8.90 -12.44 9.17
C VAL A 116 -8.57 -12.48 7.68
N ARG A 117 -7.30 -12.28 7.36
CA ARG A 117 -6.75 -12.42 6.00
C ARG A 117 -5.46 -13.24 6.04
N LYS A 118 -5.01 -13.69 4.86
CA LYS A 118 -3.79 -14.47 4.69
C LYS A 118 -2.83 -13.71 3.77
N ASN A 119 -1.56 -13.62 4.13
CA ASN A 119 -0.48 -13.13 3.27
C ASN A 119 0.67 -14.14 3.37
N ASP A 120 1.19 -14.64 2.25
CA ASP A 120 2.27 -15.64 2.21
C ASP A 120 2.07 -16.82 3.19
N ASP A 121 0.88 -17.42 3.19
CA ASP A 121 0.51 -18.50 4.11
C ASP A 121 0.68 -18.13 5.60
N ARG A 122 0.54 -16.86 5.92
CA ARG A 122 0.52 -16.31 7.28
C ARG A 122 -0.77 -15.57 7.52
N PHE A 123 -1.42 -15.86 8.63
CA PHE A 123 -2.69 -15.26 9.01
C PHE A 123 -2.48 -13.99 9.84
N GLU A 124 -3.22 -12.96 9.51
CA GLU A 124 -3.26 -11.73 10.28
C GLU A 124 -4.68 -11.26 10.52
N TYR A 125 -4.87 -10.63 11.67
CA TYR A 125 -6.06 -9.85 11.96
C TYR A 125 -5.88 -8.46 11.39
N LEU A 126 -6.85 -7.99 10.61
CA LEU A 126 -7.02 -6.59 10.27
C LEU A 126 -8.14 -6.01 11.13
N VAL A 127 -7.84 -5.02 11.96
CA VAL A 127 -8.84 -4.33 12.80
C VAL A 127 -9.00 -2.89 12.33
N LEU A 128 -10.24 -2.51 12.00
CA LEU A 128 -10.65 -1.17 11.58
C LEU A 128 -11.33 -0.46 12.74
N PHE A 129 -10.95 0.78 13.01
CA PHE A 129 -11.54 1.58 14.07
C PHE A 129 -11.47 3.08 13.77
N ASP A 130 -12.36 3.84 14.40
CA ASP A 130 -12.25 5.28 14.52
C ASP A 130 -11.82 5.68 15.94
N ILE A 131 -11.30 6.89 16.11
CA ILE A 131 -11.03 7.47 17.44
C ILE A 131 -11.79 8.79 17.66
N GLY A 132 -12.81 9.07 16.84
CA GLY A 132 -13.59 10.31 16.88
C GLY A 132 -12.94 11.55 16.24
N ASP A 133 -11.88 11.38 15.45
CA ASP A 133 -11.18 12.47 14.74
C ASP A 133 -11.49 12.53 13.22
N GLY A 134 -12.42 11.68 12.77
CA GLY A 134 -12.82 11.61 11.36
C GLY A 134 -11.87 10.83 10.46
N ARG A 135 -10.92 10.06 11.02
CA ARG A 135 -9.99 9.21 10.26
C ARG A 135 -10.31 7.74 10.48
N LEU A 136 -10.05 6.93 9.45
CA LEU A 136 -10.11 5.49 9.55
C LEU A 136 -8.73 4.96 9.95
N TYR A 137 -8.66 4.24 11.07
CA TYR A 137 -7.46 3.57 11.52
C TYR A 137 -7.55 2.08 11.24
N ARG A 138 -6.42 1.50 10.86
CA ARG A 138 -6.22 0.09 10.56
C ARG A 138 -5.06 -0.43 11.40
N SER A 139 -5.20 -1.63 11.95
CA SER A 139 -4.10 -2.34 12.63
C SER A 139 -4.06 -3.78 12.17
N SER A 140 -2.90 -4.16 11.62
CA SER A 140 -2.60 -5.52 11.20
C SER A 140 -1.81 -6.21 12.31
N LEU A 141 -2.36 -7.31 12.84
CA LEU A 141 -1.82 -8.04 13.97
C LEU A 141 -1.56 -9.49 13.57
N ASN A 142 -0.43 -10.05 13.99
CA ASN A 142 -0.17 -11.48 13.86
C ASN A 142 -1.29 -12.29 14.53
N ALA A 143 -1.99 -13.14 13.79
CA ALA A 143 -3.18 -13.83 14.29
C ALA A 143 -2.90 -14.93 15.33
N GLU A 144 -1.63 -15.28 15.55
CA GLU A 144 -1.22 -16.28 16.53
C GLU A 144 -0.84 -15.64 17.88
N ASN A 145 -0.12 -14.52 17.85
CA ASN A 145 0.49 -13.94 19.05
C ASN A 145 0.16 -12.46 19.29
N GLY A 146 -0.50 -11.78 18.34
CA GLY A 146 -0.95 -10.40 18.51
C GLY A 146 0.12 -9.33 18.27
N LYS A 147 1.32 -9.72 17.87
CA LYS A 147 2.38 -8.76 17.53
C LYS A 147 1.91 -7.86 16.39
N LEU A 148 2.07 -6.55 16.56
CA LEU A 148 1.75 -5.56 15.52
C LEU A 148 2.63 -5.77 14.30
N ILE A 149 2.01 -5.99 13.15
CA ILE A 149 2.65 -6.08 11.84
C ILE A 149 2.76 -4.69 11.24
N GLY A 150 1.66 -3.94 11.28
CA GLY A 150 1.62 -2.60 10.75
C GLY A 150 0.35 -1.85 11.15
N THR A 151 0.37 -0.54 10.90
CA THR A 151 -0.80 0.33 11.08
C THR A 151 -1.08 1.09 9.80
N GLY A 152 -2.31 1.57 9.68
CA GLY A 152 -2.76 2.41 8.60
C GLY A 152 -3.69 3.50 9.10
N VAL A 153 -3.61 4.67 8.50
CA VAL A 153 -4.55 5.77 8.73
C VAL A 153 -4.96 6.35 7.39
N LYS A 154 -6.26 6.35 7.10
CA LYS A 154 -6.86 7.04 5.95
C LYS A 154 -7.56 8.29 6.42
N PHE A 155 -7.31 9.40 5.75
CA PHE A 155 -7.78 10.72 6.15
C PHE A 155 -9.05 11.09 5.37
N SER A 156 -9.99 11.74 6.06
CA SER A 156 -11.13 12.38 5.39
C SER A 156 -10.67 13.56 4.55
N SER A 157 -11.49 14.00 3.59
CA SER A 157 -11.22 15.20 2.81
C SER A 157 -11.07 16.45 3.68
N ALA A 158 -10.12 17.31 3.31
CA ALA A 158 -9.99 18.67 3.84
C ALA A 158 -10.67 19.72 2.94
N THR A 159 -11.24 19.32 1.80
CA THR A 159 -11.90 20.24 0.87
C THR A 159 -13.27 20.63 1.38
N GLU A 160 -13.52 21.93 1.42
CA GLU A 160 -14.84 22.47 1.80
C GLU A 160 -15.91 22.03 0.80
N GLY A 161 -17.04 21.53 1.33
CA GLY A 161 -18.17 21.06 0.53
C GLY A 161 -18.12 19.58 0.17
N GLU A 162 -17.04 18.86 0.50
CA GLU A 162 -17.01 17.40 0.45
C GLU A 162 -17.56 16.79 1.75
N ILE A 163 -18.23 15.64 1.63
CA ILE A 163 -18.76 14.91 2.78
C ILE A 163 -17.62 14.27 3.57
N ALA A 164 -17.87 13.94 4.84
CA ALA A 164 -16.86 13.28 5.65
C ALA A 164 -16.70 11.80 5.26
N LEU A 165 -15.51 11.24 5.49
CA LEU A 165 -15.19 9.83 5.24
C LEU A 165 -16.22 8.87 5.84
N PHE A 166 -16.60 9.07 7.11
CA PHE A 166 -17.59 8.20 7.76
C PHE A 166 -19.03 8.47 7.32
N GLU A 167 -19.35 9.66 6.80
CA GLU A 167 -20.64 9.91 6.16
C GLU A 167 -20.75 9.12 4.83
N ALA A 168 -19.66 9.06 4.06
CA ALA A 168 -19.60 8.22 2.85
C ALA A 168 -19.77 6.73 3.21
N ALA A 169 -19.14 6.27 4.29
CA ALA A 169 -19.29 4.90 4.79
C ALA A 169 -20.72 4.59 5.22
N GLU A 170 -21.41 5.51 5.92
CA GLU A 170 -22.82 5.38 6.29
C GLU A 170 -23.72 5.30 5.04
N ASN A 171 -23.46 6.12 4.02
CA ASN A 171 -24.19 6.08 2.75
C ASN A 171 -23.99 4.73 2.03
N ALA A 172 -22.77 4.22 1.96
CA ALA A 172 -22.49 2.89 1.40
C ALA A 172 -23.19 1.76 2.20
N LYS A 173 -23.16 1.84 3.53
CA LYS A 173 -23.88 0.91 4.42
C LYS A 173 -25.40 0.98 4.25
N ALA A 174 -25.97 2.13 3.92
CA ALA A 174 -27.40 2.24 3.63
C ALA A 174 -27.78 1.53 2.31
N LEU A 175 -26.86 1.47 1.34
CA LEU A 175 -27.03 0.70 0.10
C LEU A 175 -26.85 -0.81 0.31
N ARG A 176 -25.98 -1.21 1.25
CA ARG A 176 -25.67 -2.61 1.60
C ARG A 176 -25.77 -2.86 3.12
N PRO A 177 -26.99 -2.98 3.69
CA PRO A 177 -27.18 -3.03 5.14
C PRO A 177 -26.53 -4.22 5.85
N ASP A 178 -26.42 -5.36 5.18
CA ASP A 178 -25.90 -6.62 5.75
C ASP A 178 -24.37 -6.78 5.56
N SER A 179 -23.70 -5.83 4.91
CA SER A 179 -22.26 -5.88 4.65
C SER A 179 -21.39 -5.49 5.86
N HIS A 180 -20.07 -5.67 5.75
CA HIS A 180 -19.09 -5.19 6.74
C HIS A 180 -18.05 -4.30 6.07
N ILE A 181 -17.72 -3.15 6.67
CA ILE A 181 -16.71 -2.23 6.11
C ILE A 181 -15.33 -2.88 6.18
N MET A 182 -14.66 -3.02 5.03
CA MET A 182 -13.31 -3.57 4.89
C MET A 182 -12.26 -2.48 4.71
N ASP A 183 -12.60 -1.40 3.99
CA ASP A 183 -11.77 -0.22 3.85
C ASP A 183 -12.58 1.00 3.39
N ILE A 184 -12.02 2.20 3.57
CA ILE A 184 -12.56 3.47 3.07
C ILE A 184 -11.39 4.36 2.67
N GLU A 185 -11.36 4.77 1.41
CA GLU A 185 -10.32 5.63 0.86
C GLU A 185 -10.90 6.79 0.05
N LEU A 186 -10.16 7.90 0.02
CA LEU A 186 -10.47 9.06 -0.79
C LEU A 186 -9.53 9.11 -1.98
N GLU A 187 -10.08 8.85 -3.15
CA GLU A 187 -9.34 8.75 -4.40
C GLU A 187 -9.55 9.97 -5.30
N ASN A 188 -8.64 10.12 -6.25
CA ASN A 188 -8.74 11.11 -7.32
C ASN A 188 -8.74 10.43 -8.69
N GLU A 189 -9.93 10.30 -9.28
CA GLU A 189 -10.13 9.71 -10.59
C GLU A 189 -10.28 10.80 -11.64
N ASN A 190 -9.25 11.02 -12.45
CA ASN A 190 -9.26 12.00 -13.55
C ASN A 190 -9.68 13.42 -13.12
N GLY A 191 -9.25 13.86 -11.93
CA GLY A 191 -9.58 15.17 -11.37
C GLY A 191 -10.91 15.20 -10.62
N LYS A 192 -11.63 14.07 -10.52
CA LYS A 192 -12.83 13.92 -9.72
C LYS A 192 -12.51 13.16 -8.45
N ARG A 193 -12.86 13.74 -7.30
CA ARG A 193 -12.70 13.06 -6.01
C ARG A 193 -13.88 12.14 -5.72
N VAL A 194 -13.55 10.90 -5.35
CA VAL A 194 -14.52 9.87 -5.00
C VAL A 194 -14.08 9.20 -3.71
N TYR A 195 -15.03 8.82 -2.88
CA TYR A 195 -14.77 7.86 -1.82
C TYR A 195 -14.94 6.46 -2.38
N GLU A 196 -13.92 5.63 -2.28
CA GLU A 196 -13.99 4.20 -2.52
C GLU A 196 -14.23 3.49 -1.18
N ILE A 197 -15.32 2.73 -1.08
CA ILE A 197 -15.69 1.96 0.12
C ILE A 197 -15.70 0.49 -0.26
N LYS A 198 -14.79 -0.28 0.33
CA LYS A 198 -14.75 -1.74 0.21
C LYS A 198 -15.59 -2.38 1.31
N LEU A 199 -16.52 -3.25 0.93
CA LEU A 199 -17.46 -3.91 1.82
C LEU A 199 -17.38 -5.42 1.64
N TRP A 200 -17.35 -6.17 2.73
CA TRP A 200 -17.55 -7.62 2.69
C TRP A 200 -19.05 -7.93 2.66
N GLU A 201 -19.51 -8.71 1.70
CA GLU A 201 -20.89 -9.22 1.65
C GLU A 201 -20.93 -10.60 0.97
N ASN A 202 -21.42 -11.63 1.68
CA ASN A 202 -21.58 -12.98 1.12
C ASN A 202 -20.32 -13.57 0.44
N ASN A 203 -19.15 -13.42 1.09
CA ASN A 203 -17.82 -13.80 0.58
C ASN A 203 -17.31 -12.98 -0.61
N LYS A 204 -17.99 -11.91 -1.00
CA LYS A 204 -17.53 -10.97 -2.02
C LYS A 204 -17.00 -9.71 -1.41
N GLU A 205 -16.05 -9.10 -2.10
CA GLU A 205 -15.70 -7.71 -1.90
C GLU A 205 -16.58 -6.87 -2.83
N VAL A 206 -17.42 -6.04 -2.22
CA VAL A 206 -18.27 -5.08 -2.90
C VAL A 206 -17.62 -3.73 -2.78
N GLU A 207 -17.16 -3.21 -3.90
CA GLU A 207 -16.60 -1.87 -4.02
C GLU A 207 -17.72 -0.89 -4.36
N ILE A 208 -17.83 0.19 -3.59
CA ILE A 208 -18.79 1.27 -3.81
C ILE A 208 -18.02 2.57 -3.95
N LYS A 209 -18.13 3.24 -5.09
CA LYS A 209 -17.57 4.59 -5.29
C LYS A 209 -18.67 5.63 -5.16
N LEU A 210 -18.47 6.57 -4.24
CA LEU A 210 -19.37 7.70 -4.01
C LEU A 210 -18.68 9.01 -4.40
N ASP A 211 -19.44 9.92 -5.02
CA ASP A 211 -18.98 11.28 -5.30
C ASP A 211 -18.68 12.01 -3.99
N ALA A 212 -17.44 12.51 -3.82
CA ALA A 212 -17.01 13.08 -2.54
C ALA A 212 -17.76 14.37 -2.17
N ALA A 213 -18.30 15.12 -3.14
CA ALA A 213 -19.04 16.36 -2.88
C ALA A 213 -20.50 16.10 -2.48
N THR A 214 -21.12 15.05 -3.04
CA THR A 214 -22.57 14.83 -2.93
C THR A 214 -22.96 13.57 -2.18
N GLY A 215 -22.03 12.64 -1.97
CA GLY A 215 -22.29 11.32 -1.41
C GLY A 215 -23.10 10.39 -2.33
N GLN A 216 -23.30 10.77 -3.59
CA GLN A 216 -24.10 9.97 -4.53
C GLN A 216 -23.28 8.83 -5.13
N LEU A 217 -23.93 7.69 -5.35
CA LEU A 217 -23.32 6.53 -6.01
C LEU A 217 -22.86 6.90 -7.42
N VAL A 218 -21.58 6.64 -7.69
CA VAL A 218 -20.94 6.80 -9.00
C VAL A 218 -20.77 5.45 -9.66
N GLU A 219 -20.21 4.49 -8.92
CA GLU A 219 -19.89 3.16 -9.42
C GLU A 219 -20.06 2.10 -8.32
N GLN A 220 -20.33 0.86 -8.71
CA GLN A 220 -20.27 -0.29 -7.83
C GLN A 220 -19.74 -1.51 -8.59
N ASP A 221 -18.95 -2.34 -7.92
CA ASP A 221 -18.47 -3.63 -8.41
C ASP A 221 -18.64 -4.69 -7.31
N ASP A 222 -19.31 -5.81 -7.63
CA ASP A 222 -19.48 -6.96 -6.74
C ASP A 222 -18.99 -8.27 -7.39
N THR A 223 -18.09 -8.15 -8.37
CA THR A 223 -17.49 -9.29 -9.08
C THR A 223 -16.24 -9.83 -8.40
N LYS A 224 -15.64 -9.08 -7.47
CA LYS A 224 -14.43 -9.45 -6.74
C LYS A 224 -14.73 -10.39 -5.57
N GLU A 225 -13.92 -11.44 -5.44
CA GLU A 225 -13.95 -12.33 -4.27
C GLU A 225 -13.27 -11.64 -3.09
N ALA A 226 -13.81 -11.80 -1.88
CA ALA A 226 -13.19 -11.21 -0.70
C ALA A 226 -11.92 -11.96 -0.29
N LYS A 227 -10.80 -11.24 -0.19
CA LYS A 227 -9.51 -11.77 0.31
C LYS A 227 -9.39 -11.75 1.84
N ALA A 228 -10.39 -11.21 2.53
CA ALA A 228 -10.52 -11.25 3.97
C ALA A 228 -11.94 -11.69 4.38
N VAL A 229 -12.05 -12.34 5.53
CA VAL A 229 -13.34 -12.74 6.12
C VAL A 229 -13.57 -12.02 7.44
N PRO A 230 -14.81 -11.60 7.76
CA PRO A 230 -15.11 -11.07 9.09
C PRO A 230 -14.63 -12.04 10.16
N ALA A 231 -13.97 -11.52 11.19
CA ALA A 231 -13.40 -12.32 12.27
C ALA A 231 -14.44 -13.22 12.95
N SER A 232 -15.68 -12.77 13.03
CA SER A 232 -16.83 -13.53 13.54
C SER A 232 -17.21 -14.73 12.68
N ASN A 233 -16.84 -14.70 11.38
CA ASN A 233 -17.17 -15.72 10.39
C ASN A 233 -16.00 -16.68 10.14
N TYR A 234 -14.80 -16.36 10.61
CA TYR A 234 -13.63 -17.22 10.44
C TYR A 234 -13.80 -18.57 11.12
N LYS A 235 -13.37 -19.64 10.44
CA LYS A 235 -13.29 -21.00 10.98
C LYS A 235 -11.96 -21.62 10.58
N GLU A 236 -11.38 -22.40 11.47
CA GLU A 236 -10.17 -23.17 11.17
C GLU A 236 -10.41 -24.06 9.94
N GLY A 237 -9.47 -24.03 9.00
CA GLY A 237 -9.58 -24.77 7.73
C GLY A 237 -10.39 -24.08 6.63
N VAL A 238 -10.84 -22.83 6.83
CA VAL A 238 -11.31 -22.00 5.71
C VAL A 238 -10.11 -21.66 4.82
N GLU A 239 -10.23 -21.97 3.53
CA GLU A 239 -9.26 -21.54 2.51
C GLU A 239 -9.42 -20.04 2.29
N LEU A 240 -8.33 -19.29 2.49
CA LEU A 240 -8.20 -17.88 2.15
C LEU A 240 -7.11 -17.76 1.09
N SER A 241 -7.39 -17.00 0.03
CA SER A 241 -6.36 -16.54 -0.90
C SER A 241 -5.36 -15.65 -0.16
N ASN A 242 -4.13 -15.59 -0.66
CA ASN A 242 -3.22 -14.55 -0.22
C ASN A 242 -3.80 -13.19 -0.64
N ILE A 243 -3.63 -12.18 0.20
CA ILE A 243 -3.62 -10.80 -0.25
C ILE A 243 -2.34 -10.63 -1.06
N ASP A 244 -2.49 -10.02 -2.24
CA ASP A 244 -1.37 -9.60 -3.05
C ASP A 244 -0.98 -8.18 -2.59
N ASP A 245 0.25 -7.75 -2.87
CA ASP A 245 0.71 -6.41 -2.46
C ASP A 245 -0.18 -5.30 -3.06
N ASP A 246 -0.70 -5.53 -4.28
CA ASP A 246 -1.64 -4.66 -5.00
C ASP A 246 -3.06 -4.53 -4.35
N ASP A 247 -3.41 -5.34 -3.34
CA ASP A 247 -4.72 -5.20 -2.67
C ASP A 247 -4.69 -4.29 -1.43
N ASP A 248 -3.50 -3.96 -0.94
CA ASP A 248 -3.30 -3.15 0.24
C ASP A 248 -2.20 -2.11 -0.02
N ASP A 249 -2.50 -1.17 -0.94
CA ASP A 249 -1.67 -0.04 -1.40
C ASP A 249 -0.99 0.75 -0.27
N LEU A 250 -1.48 0.57 0.96
CA LEU A 250 -0.87 1.12 2.16
C LEU A 250 0.54 0.56 2.44
N TYR A 251 0.83 -0.67 2.06
CA TYR A 251 2.03 -1.41 2.50
C TYR A 251 3.09 -1.65 1.42
N ASP A 252 3.07 -0.89 0.32
CA ASP A 252 4.20 -0.81 -0.62
C ASP A 252 5.41 -0.16 0.06
N PHE A 253 6.12 -0.96 0.84
CA PHE A 253 7.40 -0.66 1.45
C PHE A 253 8.44 -1.53 0.74
N ASP A 254 9.55 -0.93 0.33
CA ASP A 254 10.75 -1.72 0.09
C ASP A 254 11.12 -2.38 1.44
N ASP A 255 10.89 -3.69 1.54
CA ASP A 255 11.14 -4.49 2.75
C ASP A 255 12.65 -4.66 3.01
N ASP A 256 13.51 -4.02 2.19
CA ASP A 256 14.97 -4.05 2.25
C ASP A 256 15.47 -3.86 3.69
N ASP A 257 16.03 -4.99 4.15
CA ASP A 257 16.12 -5.38 5.54
C ASP A 257 16.77 -4.31 6.44
N TYR A 258 16.43 -4.36 7.73
CA TYR A 258 17.28 -3.77 8.77
C TYR A 258 18.49 -4.67 9.07
N ASP A 259 18.86 -5.54 8.12
CA ASP A 259 19.98 -6.45 8.24
C ASP A 259 21.25 -5.62 8.23
N GLU A 260 21.75 -5.41 9.44
CA GLU A 260 23.13 -5.07 9.71
C GLU A 260 23.99 -6.27 9.31
N ASP A 261 24.36 -6.35 8.03
CA ASP A 261 25.64 -6.93 7.65
C ASP A 261 26.64 -5.79 7.39
N ASP A 262 26.96 -5.07 8.48
CA ASP A 262 28.29 -4.50 8.66
C ASP A 262 29.27 -5.67 8.90
N ASN A 263 29.61 -6.41 7.85
CA ASN A 263 30.83 -7.22 7.70
C ASN A 263 30.82 -7.93 6.35
N ASP A 264 31.22 -7.21 5.29
CA ASP A 264 32.03 -7.81 4.24
C ASP A 264 33.32 -6.99 4.14
N ASP A 265 34.26 -7.31 5.04
CA ASP A 265 35.69 -7.18 4.77
C ASP A 265 36.06 -8.25 3.71
N ASP A 266 35.68 -8.03 2.44
CA ASP A 266 36.37 -8.69 1.33
C ASP A 266 37.29 -7.65 0.67
N TYR A 267 38.51 -7.62 1.23
CA TYR A 267 39.69 -7.39 0.43
C TYR A 267 39.68 -8.39 -0.74
N ASP A 268 39.60 -7.89 -1.97
CA ASP A 268 40.53 -8.36 -2.99
C ASP A 268 40.78 -7.28 -4.05
N ASP A 269 42.08 -7.17 -4.34
CA ASP A 269 42.76 -6.22 -5.18
C ASP A 269 42.43 -6.38 -6.68
N ASN A 270 42.69 -5.28 -7.40
CA ASN A 270 43.01 -5.16 -8.83
C ASN A 270 41.84 -5.31 -9.81
N ASP A 271 41.50 -4.20 -10.47
CA ASP A 271 42.14 -3.96 -11.76
C ASP A 271 42.22 -2.45 -12.04
N ASP A 272 43.46 -2.02 -12.23
CA ASP A 272 43.84 -0.71 -12.75
C ASP A 272 43.45 -0.60 -14.24
N ASN A 273 43.08 0.63 -14.59
CA ASN A 273 43.01 1.23 -15.93
C ASN A 273 41.76 0.89 -16.77
N ASP A 274 40.93 1.91 -16.98
CA ASP A 274 40.92 2.55 -18.30
C ASP A 274 40.53 4.03 -18.13
N ASP A 275 41.56 4.89 -18.22
CA ASP A 275 41.41 6.32 -18.45
C ASP A 275 40.93 6.53 -19.90
N ASP A 276 39.81 7.23 -19.98
CA ASP A 276 39.43 8.27 -20.93
C ASP A 276 40.34 8.59 -22.15
N GLU A 277 39.62 8.84 -23.25
CA GLU A 277 39.81 9.93 -24.21
C GLU A 277 40.63 9.71 -25.50
N ASP A 278 39.90 9.97 -26.59
CA ASP A 278 40.25 10.84 -27.73
C ASP A 278 40.84 10.27 -29.05
N ASP A 279 40.04 10.58 -30.07
CA ASP A 279 40.39 11.24 -31.33
C ASP A 279 41.04 10.48 -32.49
N ASP A 280 40.27 10.54 -33.58
CA ASP A 280 40.64 10.96 -34.93
C ASP A 280 41.64 10.13 -35.76
N ASN A 281 41.03 9.64 -36.84
CA ASN A 281 41.47 9.76 -38.24
C ASN A 281 42.47 8.80 -38.85
N ASP A 282 42.12 8.58 -40.12
CA ASP A 282 42.94 8.26 -41.28
C ASP A 282 43.35 6.79 -41.52
N ASN A 283 42.62 6.24 -42.51
CA ASN A 283 43.18 5.74 -43.77
C ASN A 283 44.31 4.70 -43.67
N ASP A 284 44.05 3.49 -44.16
CA ASP A 284 44.29 3.14 -45.57
C ASP A 284 44.24 1.60 -45.74
N ASN A 285 43.55 1.17 -46.81
CA ASN A 285 43.95 0.11 -47.73
C ASN A 285 44.28 -1.31 -47.21
N ASP A 286 43.46 -2.27 -47.64
CA ASP A 286 43.75 -3.16 -48.79
C ASP A 286 43.09 -4.54 -48.58
N ASP A 287 42.38 -4.96 -49.63
CA ASP A 287 42.42 -6.29 -50.24
C ASP A 287 41.95 -7.52 -49.42
N ASP A 288 40.77 -8.05 -49.75
CA ASP A 288 40.64 -9.11 -50.78
C ASP A 288 39.31 -9.87 -50.66
N ASP A 289 38.55 -9.83 -51.76
CA ASP A 289 37.88 -10.93 -52.45
C ASP A 289 37.07 -11.98 -51.65
N ASN A 290 35.75 -11.96 -51.85
CA ASN A 290 35.04 -13.04 -52.57
C ASN A 290 33.56 -12.67 -52.80
N ASP A 291 33.27 -12.21 -54.02
CA ASP A 291 32.41 -12.89 -55.00
C ASP A 291 31.48 -14.01 -54.47
N ASP A 292 30.17 -13.80 -54.58
CA ASP A 292 29.34 -14.36 -55.67
C ASP A 292 27.86 -14.45 -55.23
N ASP A 293 27.06 -13.59 -55.86
CA ASP A 293 25.83 -13.89 -56.59
C ASP A 293 24.94 -15.05 -56.10
N SER A 294 23.69 -14.71 -55.76
CA SER A 294 22.51 -15.35 -56.39
C SER A 294 21.31 -14.45 -56.22
N ASP A 295 20.97 -13.83 -57.35
CA ASP A 295 19.76 -13.12 -57.68
C ASP A 295 18.48 -13.98 -57.60
N ASP A 296 17.38 -13.27 -57.80
CA ASP A 296 16.15 -13.69 -58.47
C ASP A 296 14.99 -14.24 -57.62
N ASP A 297 14.10 -13.30 -57.30
CA ASP A 297 12.84 -13.08 -58.03
C ASP A 297 11.65 -14.04 -57.88
N ASP A 298 10.50 -13.36 -57.90
CA ASP A 298 9.23 -13.71 -58.52
C ASP A 298 8.18 -14.53 -57.73
N ASP A 299 7.22 -13.74 -57.24
CA ASP A 299 5.86 -13.62 -57.81
C ASP A 299 4.78 -14.70 -57.58
N ASP A 300 3.59 -14.11 -57.45
CA ASP A 300 2.28 -14.57 -57.95
C ASP A 300 1.43 -15.54 -57.11
N ASP A 301 0.42 -14.90 -56.49
CA ASP A 301 -1.00 -14.99 -56.87
C ASP A 301 -1.86 -16.23 -56.51
N ASP A 302 -3.14 -15.85 -56.37
CA ASP A 302 -4.39 -16.60 -56.52
C ASP A 302 -5.03 -17.23 -55.28
N ASP A 303 -6.04 -16.50 -54.78
CA ASP A 303 -7.47 -16.85 -54.86
C ASP A 303 -7.87 -18.32 -54.67
N ASP A 304 -8.74 -18.58 -53.70
CA ASP A 304 -10.15 -18.90 -54.02
C ASP A 304 -10.98 -19.21 -52.76
N ASP A 305 -12.25 -18.81 -52.89
CA ASP A 305 -13.40 -19.00 -52.01
C ASP A 305 -13.68 -20.48 -51.63
N ASP A 306 -14.33 -20.72 -50.50
CA ASP A 306 -15.55 -21.55 -50.53
C ASP A 306 -16.45 -21.33 -49.30
N ASP A 307 -17.73 -21.18 -49.62
CA ASP A 307 -18.89 -21.04 -48.75
C ASP A 307 -19.23 -22.36 -48.05
N GLY A 308 -19.98 -22.28 -46.94
CA GLY A 308 -20.51 -23.47 -46.26
C GLY A 308 -21.54 -23.16 -45.19
N ASP A 309 -22.71 -22.70 -45.62
CA ASP A 309 -23.97 -22.62 -44.88
C ASP A 309 -24.55 -24.02 -44.54
N ASP A 310 -25.56 -23.99 -43.66
CA ASP A 310 -26.63 -24.96 -43.37
C ASP A 310 -26.37 -26.09 -42.33
N ASP A 311 -26.95 -25.96 -41.13
CA ASP A 311 -28.37 -26.31 -40.81
C ASP A 311 -28.77 -25.89 -39.37
#